data_AF-A0A972CM56-F1
#
_entry.id   AF-A0A972CM56-F1
#
_cell.length_a   1.000
_cell.length_b   1.000
_cell.length_c   1.000
_cell.angle_alpha   90.00
_cell.angle_beta   90.00
_cell.angle_gamma   90.00
#
_symmetry.space_group_name_H-M   'P 1'
#
loop_
_entity.id
_entity.type
_entity.pdbx_description
1 polymer ?
#
loop_
_entity_poly.entity_id
_entity_poly.type
_entity_poly.pdbx_seq_one_letter_code
_entity_poly.pdbx_strand_id
1 'polypeptide(L)'
;MEERQAGNRSWALLLVLFMIIWHKPILKIFFVLEYQDEIIKYSDFHNLNPSMVSAMVFVESRFNAKAVSHKGAMGLMQIMPRTGEWAAKEMGAEKFKVADLLNPEQNLKVGTWYLAYLKKYYQDNDYLALASYNAGHRNVSRWIREGIWDGDYVKIEQIPFPETKKYLIKILLFRKVYHYLYPELNRPRIDKIASFNFGFFPQLGVGPAYDFEAYFDKKSWNGNFFIIS
;
A
#
# COMPACT_ATOMS: atom_id res chain seq x y z
N MET A 1 -37.41 -49.36 17.46
CA MET A 1 -36.46 -48.62 18.31
C MET A 1 -35.36 -48.12 17.41
N GLU A 2 -35.45 -46.89 16.88
CA GLU A 2 -34.32 -46.23 16.21
C GLU A 2 -34.54 -44.72 15.96
N GLU A 3 -35.19 -44.01 16.89
CA GLU A 3 -35.17 -42.54 16.87
C GLU A 3 -34.08 -42.03 17.82
N ARG A 4 -32.83 -41.97 17.37
CA ARG A 4 -31.77 -41.24 18.10
C ARG A 4 -30.84 -40.48 17.15
N GLN A 5 -30.72 -39.18 17.46
CA GLN A 5 -29.66 -38.22 17.09
C GLN A 5 -29.78 -37.48 15.74
N ALA A 6 -30.90 -36.81 15.49
CA ALA A 6 -30.83 -35.53 14.77
C ALA A 6 -30.42 -34.42 15.78
N GLY A 7 -29.15 -34.44 16.22
CA GLY A 7 -28.63 -33.43 17.13
C GLY A 7 -28.72 -32.04 16.50
N ASN A 8 -29.39 -31.09 17.17
CA ASN A 8 -29.59 -29.70 16.71
C ASN A 8 -28.28 -29.09 16.19
N ARG A 9 -28.09 -29.09 14.86
CA ARG A 9 -26.92 -28.50 14.18
C ARG A 9 -26.98 -26.96 14.11
N SER A 10 -27.99 -26.36 14.75
CA SER A 10 -28.23 -24.91 14.75
C SER A 10 -27.04 -24.10 15.26
N TRP A 11 -26.27 -24.63 16.22
CA TRP A 11 -25.05 -23.97 16.70
C TRP A 11 -23.96 -23.88 15.63
N ALA A 12 -23.86 -24.86 14.72
CA ALA A 12 -22.87 -24.86 13.64
C ALA A 12 -23.20 -23.77 12.61
N LEU A 13 -24.48 -23.56 12.32
CA LEU A 13 -24.94 -22.44 11.49
C LEU A 13 -24.63 -21.09 12.13
N LEU A 14 -24.87 -20.95 13.45
CA LEU A 14 -24.52 -19.74 14.18
C LEU A 14 -23.01 -19.48 14.20
N LEU A 15 -22.18 -20.53 14.33
CA LEU A 15 -20.73 -20.41 14.28
C LEU A 15 -20.23 -19.98 12.89
N VAL A 16 -20.80 -20.54 11.81
CA VAL A 16 -20.48 -20.13 10.44
C VAL A 16 -20.86 -18.67 10.20
N LEU A 17 -22.06 -18.25 10.61
CA LEU A 17 -22.49 -16.85 10.51
C LEU A 17 -21.59 -15.92 11.34
N PHE A 18 -21.21 -16.34 12.55
CA PHE A 18 -20.26 -15.60 13.37
C PHE A 18 -18.93 -15.41 12.64
N MET A 19 -18.34 -16.47 12.08
CA MET A 19 -17.09 -16.35 11.32
C MET A 19 -17.25 -15.41 10.11
N ILE A 20 -18.35 -15.50 9.37
CA ILE A 20 -18.62 -14.62 8.22
C ILE A 20 -18.72 -13.15 8.65
N ILE A 21 -19.40 -12.85 9.74
CA ILE A 21 -19.59 -11.47 10.21
C ILE A 21 -18.29 -10.92 10.83
N TRP A 22 -17.63 -11.73 11.65
CA TRP A 22 -16.55 -11.26 12.53
C TRP A 22 -15.14 -11.42 11.98
N HIS A 23 -14.93 -12.12 10.85
CA HIS A 23 -13.58 -12.29 10.32
C HIS A 23 -12.87 -10.95 10.01
N LYS A 24 -13.54 -9.94 9.44
CA LYS A 24 -12.90 -8.63 9.17
C LYS A 24 -12.52 -7.90 10.46
N PRO A 25 -13.42 -7.69 11.45
CA PRO A 25 -13.05 -7.13 12.74
C PRO A 25 -11.87 -7.85 13.41
N ILE A 26 -11.89 -9.19 13.43
CA ILE A 26 -10.82 -10.01 14.02
C ILE A 26 -9.51 -9.80 13.26
N LEU A 27 -9.53 -9.81 11.93
CA LEU A 27 -8.32 -9.57 11.13
C LEU A 27 -7.76 -8.16 11.33
N LYS A 28 -8.60 -7.14 11.48
CA LYS A 28 -8.14 -5.75 11.75
C LYS A 28 -7.41 -5.59 13.08
N ILE A 29 -7.63 -6.49 14.05
CA ILE A 29 -6.85 -6.52 15.31
C ILE A 29 -5.39 -6.92 15.02
N PHE A 30 -5.18 -7.86 14.10
CA PHE A 30 -3.83 -8.35 13.75
C PHE A 30 -3.13 -7.52 12.66
N PHE A 31 -3.93 -6.86 11.82
CA PHE A 31 -3.48 -6.07 10.67
C PHE A 31 -3.91 -4.62 10.80
N VAL A 32 -3.51 -3.98 11.90
CA VAL A 32 -3.78 -2.55 12.15
C VAL A 32 -3.27 -1.69 10.99
N LEU A 33 -3.97 -0.57 10.76
CA LEU A 33 -3.58 0.46 9.81
C LEU A 33 -3.46 1.79 10.55
N GLU A 34 -2.23 2.17 10.87
CA GLU A 34 -1.90 3.49 11.41
C GLU A 34 -1.34 4.39 10.31
N TYR A 35 -1.40 5.71 10.51
CA TYR A 35 -0.90 6.71 9.53
C TYR A 35 -1.53 6.57 8.14
N GLN A 36 -2.83 6.21 8.10
CA GLN A 36 -3.54 5.94 6.85
C GLN A 36 -3.48 7.13 5.90
N ASP A 37 -3.73 8.34 6.40
CA ASP A 37 -3.80 9.54 5.57
C ASP A 37 -2.42 9.89 4.99
N GLU A 38 -1.36 9.75 5.78
CA GLU A 38 0.01 9.95 5.33
C GLU A 38 0.44 8.88 4.31
N ILE A 39 0.08 7.61 4.56
CA ILE A 39 0.34 6.51 3.62
C ILE A 39 -0.35 6.80 2.29
N ILE A 40 -1.63 7.16 2.29
CA ILE A 40 -2.37 7.49 1.07
C ILE A 40 -1.72 8.70 0.39
N LYS A 41 -1.49 9.80 1.12
CA LYS A 41 -0.88 11.05 0.63
C LYS A 41 0.44 10.78 -0.10
N TYR A 42 1.39 10.10 0.54
CA TYR A 42 2.72 9.90 -0.05
C TYR A 42 2.75 8.78 -1.09
N SER A 43 1.93 7.74 -0.94
CA SER A 43 1.78 6.73 -1.98
C SER A 43 1.22 7.34 -3.26
N ASP A 44 0.16 8.16 -3.13
CA ASP A 44 -0.45 8.85 -4.27
C ASP A 44 0.52 9.81 -4.93
N PHE A 45 1.23 10.63 -4.15
CA PHE A 45 2.21 11.57 -4.67
C PHE A 45 3.28 10.88 -5.52
N HIS A 46 3.66 9.65 -5.15
CA HIS A 46 4.68 8.85 -5.84
C HIS A 46 4.15 7.78 -6.79
N ASN A 47 2.83 7.76 -7.07
CA ASN A 47 2.18 6.74 -7.90
C ASN A 47 2.45 5.28 -7.44
N LEU A 48 2.46 5.08 -6.12
CA LEU A 48 2.60 3.79 -5.46
C LEU A 48 1.23 3.29 -4.99
N ASN A 49 1.09 1.97 -4.87
CA ASN A 49 -0.13 1.36 -4.33
C ASN A 49 -0.17 1.53 -2.79
N PRO A 50 -1.16 2.22 -2.19
CA PRO A 50 -1.20 2.44 -0.74
C PRO A 50 -1.32 1.14 0.08
N SER A 51 -1.99 0.11 -0.46
CA SER A 51 -2.03 -1.21 0.19
C SER A 51 -0.66 -1.90 0.21
N MET A 52 0.18 -1.67 -0.81
CA MET A 52 1.55 -2.18 -0.85
C MET A 52 2.44 -1.45 0.15
N VAL A 53 2.33 -0.12 0.23
CA VAL A 53 3.08 0.68 1.23
C VAL A 53 2.67 0.30 2.65
N SER A 54 1.37 0.12 2.91
CA SER A 54 0.87 -0.37 4.20
C SER A 54 1.47 -1.73 4.57
N ALA A 55 1.52 -2.66 3.60
CA ALA A 55 2.14 -3.97 3.79
C ALA A 55 3.64 -3.87 4.10
N MET A 56 4.36 -2.96 3.44
CA MET A 56 5.78 -2.71 3.74
C MET A 56 5.97 -2.18 5.16
N VAL A 57 5.24 -1.13 5.56
CA VAL A 57 5.32 -0.57 6.92
C VAL A 57 5.05 -1.65 7.97
N PHE A 58 4.06 -2.50 7.73
CA PHE A 58 3.76 -3.63 8.61
C PHE A 58 4.91 -4.65 8.72
N VAL A 59 5.53 -5.02 7.58
CA VAL A 59 6.65 -5.97 7.55
C VAL A 59 7.89 -5.40 8.20
N GLU A 60 8.15 -4.11 8.01
CA GLU A 60 9.37 -3.42 8.47
C GLU A 60 9.33 -3.10 9.96
N SER A 61 8.22 -2.55 10.46
CA SER A 61 8.18 -1.99 11.81
C SER A 61 6.93 -2.37 12.61
N ARG A 62 5.95 -3.05 12.00
CA ARG A 62 4.61 -3.21 12.58
C ARG A 62 4.00 -1.86 12.99
N PHE A 63 4.19 -0.85 12.15
CA PHE A 63 3.76 0.55 12.40
C PHE A 63 4.43 1.24 13.60
N ASN A 64 5.51 0.67 14.17
CA ASN A 64 6.27 1.36 15.21
C ASN A 64 7.19 2.44 14.61
N ALA A 65 6.76 3.69 14.67
CA ALA A 65 7.54 4.85 14.20
C ALA A 65 8.88 5.07 14.92
N LYS A 66 9.08 4.45 16.10
CA LYS A 66 10.33 4.53 16.87
C LYS A 66 11.21 3.29 16.71
N ALA A 67 10.87 2.36 15.81
CA ALA A 67 11.65 1.15 15.59
C ALA A 67 13.08 1.48 15.09
N VAL A 68 14.08 0.87 15.72
CA VAL A 68 15.47 0.89 15.26
C VAL A 68 15.98 -0.55 15.21
N SER A 69 16.37 -1.03 14.03
CA SER A 69 16.93 -2.38 13.91
C SER A 69 18.36 -2.45 14.45
N HIS A 70 18.86 -3.67 14.68
CA HIS A 70 20.24 -3.90 15.09
C HIS A 70 21.27 -3.34 14.08
N LYS A 71 20.90 -3.24 12.80
CA LYS A 71 21.75 -2.65 11.75
C LYS A 71 21.61 -1.13 11.62
N GLY A 72 20.75 -0.52 12.43
CA GLY A 72 20.53 0.93 12.45
C GLY A 72 19.48 1.43 11.46
N ALA A 73 18.65 0.57 10.86
CA ALA A 73 17.50 1.00 10.07
C ALA A 73 16.41 1.61 10.98
N MET A 74 15.76 2.69 10.55
CA MET A 74 14.96 3.56 11.43
C MET A 74 13.51 3.76 10.95
N GLY A 75 12.58 3.79 11.89
CA GLY A 75 11.18 4.20 11.73
C GLY A 75 10.30 3.22 10.97
N LEU A 76 9.17 3.74 10.47
CA LEU A 76 8.06 2.98 9.90
C LEU A 76 8.46 2.05 8.74
N MET A 77 9.25 2.57 7.80
CA MET A 77 9.71 1.86 6.60
C MET A 77 11.18 1.43 6.71
N GLN A 78 11.73 1.38 7.93
CA GLN A 78 13.10 0.94 8.26
C GLN A 78 14.16 1.49 7.29
N ILE A 79 14.28 2.82 7.25
CA ILE A 79 15.23 3.52 6.37
C ILE A 79 16.62 3.53 7.01
N MET A 80 17.64 3.16 6.24
CA MET A 80 19.03 3.34 6.66
C MET A 80 19.39 4.84 6.69
N PRO A 81 20.11 5.34 7.71
CA PRO A 81 20.49 6.75 7.83
C PRO A 81 21.06 7.35 6.54
N ARG A 82 22.04 6.67 5.93
CA ARG A 82 22.66 7.09 4.65
C ARG A 82 21.64 7.20 3.51
N THR A 83 20.67 6.29 3.44
CA THR A 83 19.61 6.34 2.43
C THR A 83 18.69 7.52 2.69
N GLY A 84 18.36 7.79 3.95
CA GLY A 84 17.54 8.92 4.35
C GLY A 84 18.17 10.26 4.03
N GLU A 85 19.46 10.45 4.35
CA GLU A 85 20.22 11.66 4.02
C GLU A 85 20.31 11.88 2.51
N TRP A 86 20.58 10.82 1.75
CA TRP A 86 20.62 10.90 0.30
C TRP A 86 19.25 11.27 -0.28
N ALA A 87 18.18 10.58 0.12
CA ALA A 87 16.83 10.87 -0.33
C ALA A 87 16.39 12.30 0.03
N ALA A 88 16.72 12.77 1.24
CA ALA A 88 16.43 14.13 1.67
C ALA A 88 17.13 15.17 0.78
N LYS A 89 18.40 14.93 0.43
CA LYS A 89 19.14 15.79 -0.51
C LYS A 89 18.48 15.83 -1.89
N GLU A 90 18.11 14.68 -2.45
CA GLU A 90 17.42 14.60 -3.75
C GLU A 90 16.05 15.29 -3.73
N MET A 91 15.38 15.31 -2.58
CA MET A 91 14.11 16.03 -2.37
C MET A 91 14.29 17.52 -2.04
N GLY A 92 15.52 18.05 -1.97
CA GLY A 92 15.78 19.45 -1.60
C GLY A 92 15.54 19.79 -0.11
N ALA A 93 15.54 18.78 0.78
CA ALA A 93 15.32 18.97 2.21
C ALA A 93 16.64 19.22 2.97
N GLU A 94 17.19 20.42 2.82
CA GLU A 94 18.52 20.79 3.35
C GLU A 94 18.64 20.74 4.88
N LYS A 95 17.52 20.84 5.60
CA LYS A 95 17.49 20.82 7.08
C LYS A 95 17.24 19.43 7.69
N PHE A 96 17.20 18.39 6.85
CA PHE A 96 16.93 17.03 7.31
C PHE A 96 18.01 16.53 8.26
N LYS A 97 17.58 15.91 9.36
CA LYS A 97 18.46 15.22 10.32
C LYS A 97 18.10 13.74 10.33
N VAL A 98 19.08 12.86 10.54
CA VAL A 98 18.84 11.40 10.65
C VAL A 98 17.75 11.07 11.69
N ALA A 99 17.68 11.81 12.80
CA ALA A 99 16.66 11.64 13.82
C ALA A 99 15.22 11.87 13.31
N ASP A 100 15.04 12.62 12.22
CA ASP A 100 13.75 12.83 11.57
C ASP A 100 13.19 11.54 10.97
N LEU A 101 14.02 10.50 10.74
CA LEU A 101 13.54 9.17 10.38
C LEU A 101 12.68 8.52 11.46
N LEU A 102 12.70 9.01 12.71
CA LEU A 102 11.79 8.57 13.78
C LEU A 102 10.51 9.41 13.85
N ASN A 103 10.34 10.42 12.99
CA ASN A 103 9.08 11.10 12.76
C ASN A 103 8.30 10.33 11.68
N PRO A 104 7.05 9.91 11.95
CA PRO A 104 6.29 9.06 11.03
C PRO A 104 6.04 9.71 9.66
N GLU A 105 5.71 11.00 9.62
CA GLU A 105 5.47 11.72 8.35
C GLU A 105 6.75 11.80 7.50
N GLN A 106 7.88 12.18 8.11
CA GLN A 106 9.17 12.24 7.41
C GLN A 106 9.65 10.87 6.96
N ASN A 107 9.46 9.83 7.78
CA ASN A 107 9.85 8.47 7.42
C ASN A 107 9.05 7.94 6.23
N LEU A 108 7.72 8.13 6.23
CA LEU A 108 6.85 7.74 5.11
C LEU A 108 7.21 8.51 3.84
N LYS A 109 7.42 9.83 3.93
CA LYS A 109 7.87 10.65 2.81
C LYS A 109 9.17 10.12 2.19
N VAL A 110 10.19 9.89 3.02
CA VAL A 110 11.50 9.38 2.56
C VAL A 110 11.39 7.96 2.00
N GLY A 111 10.68 7.06 2.69
CA GLY A 111 10.58 5.66 2.29
C GLY A 111 9.77 5.43 1.02
N THR A 112 8.65 6.16 0.87
CA THR A 112 7.87 6.13 -0.38
C THR A 112 8.63 6.75 -1.54
N TRP A 113 9.34 7.87 -1.33
CA TRP A 113 10.24 8.42 -2.34
C TRP A 113 11.30 7.40 -2.78
N TYR A 114 11.93 6.72 -1.82
CA TYR A 114 12.97 5.74 -2.13
C TYR A 114 12.42 4.52 -2.89
N LEU A 115 11.24 4.02 -2.49
CA LEU A 115 10.57 2.95 -3.22
C LEU A 115 10.24 3.35 -4.66
N ALA A 116 9.73 4.56 -4.86
CA ALA A 116 9.40 5.07 -6.19
C ALA A 116 10.65 5.31 -7.06
N TYR A 117 11.75 5.77 -6.45
CA TYR A 117 13.05 5.83 -7.10
C TYR A 117 13.49 4.46 -7.62
N LEU A 118 13.42 3.41 -6.78
CA LEU A 118 13.78 2.04 -7.18
C LEU A 118 12.84 1.51 -8.26
N LYS A 119 11.53 1.77 -8.14
CA LYS A 119 10.55 1.39 -9.15
C LYS A 119 10.85 2.01 -10.50
N LYS A 120 11.15 3.30 -10.55
CA LYS A 120 11.58 4.00 -11.77
C LYS A 120 12.89 3.42 -12.32
N TYR A 121 13.86 3.13 -11.46
CA TYR A 121 15.13 2.53 -11.85
C TYR A 121 14.95 1.17 -12.55
N TYR A 122 13.97 0.38 -12.12
CA TYR A 122 13.63 -0.93 -12.70
C TYR A 122 12.44 -0.89 -13.68
N GLN A 123 12.21 0.24 -14.35
CA GLN A 123 11.19 0.37 -15.40
C GLN A 123 9.79 -0.10 -14.95
N ASP A 124 9.38 0.38 -13.77
CA ASP A 124 8.10 0.09 -13.13
C ASP A 124 7.90 -1.36 -12.65
N ASN A 125 8.96 -2.17 -12.60
CA ASN A 125 8.91 -3.51 -12.00
C ASN A 125 8.88 -3.43 -10.46
N ASP A 126 7.69 -3.59 -9.89
CA ASP A 126 7.47 -3.59 -8.43
C ASP A 126 8.30 -4.67 -7.71
N TYR A 127 8.49 -5.86 -8.30
CA TYR A 127 9.21 -6.96 -7.64
C TYR A 127 10.71 -6.66 -7.51
N LEU A 128 11.33 -6.11 -8.56
CA LEU A 128 12.72 -5.66 -8.52
C LEU A 128 12.89 -4.48 -7.55
N ALA A 129 11.92 -3.57 -7.50
CA ALA A 129 11.94 -2.45 -6.56
C ALA A 129 11.89 -2.93 -5.10
N LEU A 130 10.95 -3.82 -4.77
CA LEU A 130 10.83 -4.41 -3.43
C LEU A 130 12.06 -5.24 -3.04
N ALA A 131 12.59 -6.03 -3.96
CA ALA A 131 13.82 -6.79 -3.71
C ALA A 131 15.02 -5.88 -3.47
N SER A 132 15.12 -4.79 -4.23
CA SER A 132 16.20 -3.81 -4.09
C SER A 132 16.07 -2.96 -2.84
N TYR A 133 14.84 -2.74 -2.37
CA TYR A 133 14.57 -2.06 -1.11
C TYR A 133 15.18 -2.86 0.05
N ASN A 134 15.01 -4.19 0.04
CA ASN A 134 15.51 -5.09 1.09
C ASN A 134 16.98 -5.51 0.92
N ALA A 135 17.37 -5.94 -0.27
CA ALA A 135 18.71 -6.48 -0.56
C ALA A 135 19.72 -5.41 -1.02
N GLY A 136 19.25 -4.22 -1.37
CA GLY A 136 20.05 -3.18 -2.01
C GLY A 136 20.15 -3.35 -3.53
N HIS A 137 20.00 -2.25 -4.26
CA HIS A 137 20.03 -2.21 -5.74
C HIS A 137 21.28 -2.87 -6.35
N ARG A 138 22.45 -2.79 -5.71
CA ARG A 138 23.69 -3.42 -6.23
C ARG A 138 23.57 -4.94 -6.34
N ASN A 139 22.93 -5.58 -5.35
CA ASN A 139 22.73 -7.03 -5.35
C ASN A 139 21.73 -7.43 -6.44
N VAL A 140 20.59 -6.73 -6.52
CA VAL A 140 19.56 -7.04 -7.52
C VAL A 140 20.06 -6.78 -8.94
N SER A 141 20.76 -5.66 -9.19
CA SER A 141 21.38 -5.40 -10.50
C SER A 141 22.44 -6.43 -10.86
N ARG A 142 23.13 -7.04 -9.88
CA ARG A 142 24.01 -8.17 -10.15
C ARG A 142 23.21 -9.42 -10.55
N TRP A 143 22.14 -9.75 -9.84
CA TRP A 143 21.28 -10.89 -10.18
C TRP A 143 20.71 -10.81 -11.60
N ILE A 144 20.29 -9.62 -12.02
CA ILE A 144 19.81 -9.38 -13.39
C ILE A 144 20.94 -9.60 -14.40
N ARG A 145 22.11 -8.99 -14.19
CA ARG A 145 23.26 -9.14 -15.12
C ARG A 145 23.76 -10.56 -15.25
N GLU A 146 23.73 -11.33 -14.15
CA GLU A 146 24.18 -12.73 -14.11
C GLU A 146 23.07 -13.71 -14.54
N GLY A 147 21.88 -13.22 -14.92
CA GLY A 147 20.76 -14.06 -15.35
C GLY A 147 20.15 -14.90 -14.25
N ILE A 148 20.37 -14.54 -12.98
CA ILE A 148 19.90 -15.28 -11.81
C ILE A 148 18.42 -15.04 -11.57
N TRP A 149 17.99 -13.77 -11.59
CA TRP A 149 16.59 -13.40 -11.44
C TRP A 149 16.33 -12.07 -12.16
N ASP A 150 15.29 -12.04 -12.99
CA ASP A 150 14.93 -10.95 -13.90
C ASP A 150 13.79 -10.07 -13.38
N GLY A 151 13.28 -10.36 -12.17
CA GLY A 151 12.13 -9.66 -11.62
C GLY A 151 10.80 -10.32 -11.94
N ASP A 152 10.77 -11.50 -12.56
CA ASP A 152 9.54 -12.27 -12.72
C ASP A 152 9.14 -12.94 -11.40
N TYR A 153 7.92 -12.67 -10.94
CA TYR A 153 7.37 -13.28 -9.73
C TYR A 153 7.21 -14.80 -9.85
N VAL A 154 6.96 -15.34 -11.04
CA VAL A 154 6.88 -16.81 -11.24
C VAL A 154 8.21 -17.48 -10.88
N LYS A 155 9.31 -16.74 -10.99
CA LYS A 155 10.68 -17.19 -10.71
C LYS A 155 11.18 -16.74 -9.34
N ILE A 156 10.30 -16.36 -8.42
CA ILE A 156 10.68 -15.83 -7.09
C ILE A 156 11.61 -16.78 -6.29
N GLU A 157 11.56 -18.08 -6.56
CA GLU A 157 12.46 -19.08 -5.95
C GLU A 157 13.93 -18.92 -6.36
N GLN A 158 14.22 -18.24 -7.47
CA GLN A 158 15.57 -17.97 -7.95
C GLN A 158 16.28 -16.85 -7.18
N ILE A 159 15.56 -16.09 -6.35
CA ILE A 159 16.16 -15.02 -5.52
C ILE A 159 17.20 -15.64 -4.58
N PRO A 160 18.50 -15.25 -4.68
CA PRO A 160 19.55 -15.91 -3.91
C PRO A 160 19.48 -15.70 -2.40
N PHE A 161 18.90 -14.58 -1.96
CA PHE A 161 18.81 -14.23 -0.55
C PHE A 161 17.48 -14.72 0.03
N PRO A 162 17.49 -15.73 0.94
CA PRO A 162 16.26 -16.28 1.52
C PRO A 162 15.43 -15.23 2.25
N GLU A 163 16.06 -14.27 2.91
CA GLU A 163 15.41 -13.15 3.60
C GLU A 163 14.65 -12.27 2.62
N THR A 164 15.25 -11.96 1.47
CA THR A 164 14.64 -11.14 0.42
C THR A 164 13.46 -11.85 -0.24
N LYS A 165 13.60 -13.16 -0.52
CA LYS A 165 12.48 -13.98 -0.99
C LYS A 165 11.31 -13.94 -0.01
N LYS A 166 11.58 -14.19 1.29
CA LYS A 166 10.57 -14.15 2.36
C LYS A 166 9.94 -12.76 2.49
N TYR A 167 10.73 -11.71 2.31
CA TYR A 167 10.28 -10.31 2.35
C TYR A 167 9.26 -10.03 1.24
N LEU A 168 9.56 -10.38 -0.01
CA LEU A 168 8.63 -10.21 -1.14
C LEU A 168 7.33 -10.96 -0.92
N ILE A 169 7.41 -12.25 -0.55
CA ILE A 169 6.22 -13.08 -0.31
C ILE A 169 5.33 -12.46 0.77
N LYS A 170 5.92 -11.99 1.88
CA LYS A 170 5.16 -11.32 2.96
C LYS A 170 4.46 -10.07 2.48
N ILE A 171 5.14 -9.20 1.74
CA ILE A 171 4.54 -7.95 1.24
C ILE A 171 3.40 -8.24 0.27
N LEU A 172 3.58 -9.19 -0.65
CA LEU A 172 2.54 -9.52 -1.62
C LEU A 172 1.32 -10.17 -0.95
N LEU A 173 1.54 -11.00 0.07
CA LEU A 173 0.46 -11.56 0.89
C LEU A 173 -0.27 -10.44 1.66
N PHE A 174 0.46 -9.62 2.41
CA PHE A 174 -0.14 -8.59 3.25
C PHE A 174 -0.74 -7.45 2.44
N ARG A 175 -0.24 -7.16 1.23
CA ARG A 175 -0.89 -6.22 0.29
C ARG A 175 -2.32 -6.66 0.00
N LYS A 176 -2.54 -7.96 -0.24
CA LYS A 176 -3.89 -8.51 -0.46
C LYS A 176 -4.75 -8.38 0.79
N VAL A 177 -4.18 -8.60 1.98
CA VAL A 177 -4.88 -8.43 3.26
C VAL A 177 -5.29 -6.96 3.46
N TYR A 178 -4.37 -6.01 3.29
CA TYR A 178 -4.68 -4.58 3.42
C TYR A 178 -5.71 -4.13 2.39
N HIS A 179 -5.59 -4.58 1.14
CA HIS A 179 -6.59 -4.32 0.11
C HIS A 179 -7.99 -4.81 0.49
N TYR A 180 -8.08 -5.99 1.11
CA TYR A 180 -9.33 -6.59 1.54
C TYR A 180 -9.97 -5.91 2.76
N LEU A 181 -9.14 -5.54 3.74
CA LEU A 181 -9.59 -4.98 5.03
C LEU A 181 -9.86 -3.47 4.96
N TYR A 182 -9.15 -2.74 4.09
CA TYR A 182 -9.14 -1.28 4.00
C TYR A 182 -9.38 -0.81 2.56
N PRO A 183 -10.62 -0.92 2.03
CA PRO A 183 -10.95 -0.55 0.64
C PRO A 183 -10.61 0.90 0.27
N GLU A 184 -10.61 1.81 1.25
CA GLU A 184 -10.22 3.21 1.14
C GLU A 184 -8.80 3.41 0.61
N LEU A 185 -7.87 2.48 0.88
CA LEU A 185 -6.51 2.48 0.32
C LEU A 185 -6.47 2.32 -1.20
N ASN A 186 -7.60 1.98 -1.82
CA ASN A 186 -7.69 1.66 -3.25
C ASN A 186 -8.73 2.53 -3.98
N ARG A 187 -9.30 3.52 -3.30
CA ARG A 187 -10.26 4.42 -3.93
C ARG A 187 -9.53 5.34 -4.92
N PRO A 188 -9.97 5.41 -6.20
CA PRO A 188 -9.48 6.43 -7.12
C PRO A 188 -9.77 7.80 -6.52
N ARG A 189 -8.71 8.59 -6.31
CA ARG A 189 -8.83 9.98 -5.88
C ARG A 189 -9.44 10.81 -7.02
N ILE A 190 -10.72 11.16 -6.91
CA ILE A 190 -11.49 11.93 -7.91
C ILE A 190 -10.79 13.25 -8.24
N ASP A 191 -10.07 13.84 -7.28
CA ASP A 191 -9.24 15.05 -7.46
C ASP A 191 -8.10 14.85 -8.45
N LYS A 192 -7.52 13.64 -8.54
CA LYS A 192 -6.55 13.32 -9.61
C LYS A 192 -7.22 13.24 -10.98
N ILE A 193 -8.43 12.67 -11.07
CA ILE A 193 -9.21 12.59 -12.31
C ILE A 193 -9.61 14.00 -12.78
N ALA A 194 -10.00 14.87 -11.85
CA ALA A 194 -10.31 16.27 -12.13
C ALA A 194 -9.07 17.05 -12.58
N SER A 195 -7.92 16.87 -11.94
CA SER A 195 -6.65 17.50 -12.37
C SER A 195 -6.11 16.95 -13.70
N PHE A 196 -6.39 15.68 -14.01
CA PHE A 196 -6.02 15.04 -15.28
C PHE A 196 -6.86 15.59 -16.44
N ASN A 197 -8.16 15.83 -16.22
CA ASN A 197 -9.04 16.46 -17.21
C ASN A 197 -8.78 17.96 -17.38
N PHE A 198 -8.31 18.66 -16.35
CA PHE A 198 -7.95 20.10 -16.45
C PHE A 198 -6.57 20.35 -17.07
N GLY A 199 -5.67 19.36 -17.09
CA GLY A 199 -4.32 19.49 -17.65
C GLY A 199 -4.19 19.23 -19.16
N PHE A 200 -5.25 18.73 -19.83
CA PHE A 200 -5.19 18.27 -21.22
C PHE A 200 -5.97 19.13 -22.24
N PHE A 201 -6.55 20.26 -21.83
CA PHE A 201 -7.16 21.22 -22.76
C PHE A 201 -6.45 22.59 -22.75
N PRO A 202 -5.36 22.77 -23.51
CA PRO A 202 -4.98 24.09 -23.97
C PRO A 202 -5.86 24.49 -25.15
N GLN A 203 -6.68 25.53 -24.96
CA GLN A 203 -7.15 26.47 -25.99
C GLN A 203 -8.17 26.01 -27.05
N LEU A 204 -9.37 25.60 -26.62
CA LEU A 204 -10.58 25.84 -27.44
C LEU A 204 -11.59 26.59 -26.58
N GLY A 205 -11.75 27.88 -26.84
CA GLY A 205 -12.54 28.81 -26.05
C GLY A 205 -14.04 28.50 -26.07
N VAL A 206 -14.49 27.67 -25.14
CA VAL A 206 -15.89 27.52 -24.75
C VAL A 206 -16.00 27.63 -23.22
N GLY A 207 -16.66 28.69 -22.73
CA GLY A 207 -16.94 28.89 -21.30
C GLY A 207 -18.28 28.27 -20.86
N PRO A 208 -18.84 28.64 -19.68
CA PRO A 208 -18.20 29.03 -18.42
C PRO A 208 -18.25 27.88 -17.37
N ALA A 209 -17.69 28.17 -16.20
CA ALA A 209 -17.52 27.32 -15.03
C ALA A 209 -18.65 26.30 -14.76
N TYR A 210 -18.27 25.03 -14.62
CA TYR A 210 -19.10 24.02 -13.96
C TYR A 210 -19.13 24.31 -12.47
N ASP A 211 -20.26 24.79 -11.98
CA ASP A 211 -20.56 24.91 -10.56
C ASP A 211 -20.80 23.52 -9.96
N PHE A 212 -19.83 23.04 -9.17
CA PHE A 212 -19.82 21.71 -8.59
C PHE A 212 -20.82 21.54 -7.43
N GLU A 213 -21.32 22.63 -6.82
CA GLU A 213 -22.31 22.55 -5.72
C GLU A 213 -23.68 22.10 -6.24
N ALA A 214 -24.04 22.44 -7.48
CA ALA A 214 -25.34 22.10 -8.07
C ALA A 214 -25.52 20.61 -8.41
N TYR A 215 -24.44 19.83 -8.55
CA TYR A 215 -24.52 18.40 -8.90
C TYR A 215 -24.93 17.52 -7.72
N PHE A 216 -24.68 17.96 -6.48
CA PHE A 216 -25.00 17.20 -5.27
C PHE A 216 -26.34 17.60 -4.62
N ASP A 217 -26.89 18.77 -4.97
CA ASP A 217 -28.15 19.27 -4.38
C ASP A 217 -29.43 18.79 -5.09
N LYS A 218 -29.31 18.00 -6.17
CA LYS A 218 -30.45 17.36 -6.85
C LYS A 218 -30.33 15.85 -6.90
N LYS A 219 -30.36 15.20 -5.74
CA LYS A 219 -30.94 13.86 -5.57
C LYS A 219 -31.32 13.61 -4.11
N SER A 220 -32.21 14.44 -3.59
CA SER A 220 -33.14 14.00 -2.55
C SER A 220 -33.96 12.85 -3.11
N TRP A 221 -33.92 11.73 -2.40
CA TRP A 221 -34.82 10.60 -2.53
C TRP A 221 -36.26 11.03 -2.86
N ASN A 222 -36.84 10.45 -3.91
CA ASN A 222 -38.27 10.17 -4.00
C ASN A 222 -38.41 8.78 -4.63
N GLY A 223 -38.93 7.84 -3.84
CA GLY A 223 -39.14 6.47 -4.27
C GLY A 223 -40.19 6.35 -5.37
N ASN A 224 -40.05 5.32 -6.19
CA ASN A 224 -41.12 4.35 -6.42
C ASN A 224 -40.56 3.08 -7.11
N PHE A 225 -41.02 1.95 -6.59
CA PHE A 225 -40.96 0.60 -7.14
C PHE A 225 -41.56 0.50 -8.54
N PHE A 226 -41.15 -0.51 -9.34
CA PHE A 226 -41.87 -1.32 -10.38
C PHE A 226 -40.79 -1.96 -11.30
N ILE A 227 -40.37 -3.22 -11.12
CA ILE A 227 -40.81 -4.52 -11.69
C ILE A 227 -41.14 -4.56 -13.22
N ILE A 228 -40.48 -5.50 -13.95
CA ILE A 228 -40.72 -6.11 -15.30
C ILE A 228 -40.55 -5.14 -16.49
N SER A 229 -39.83 -5.42 -17.59
CA SER A 229 -39.63 -6.64 -18.40
C SER A 229 -38.29 -6.68 -19.13
#